data_AF-A0A1Q6VE29-F1
#
_entry.id   AF-A0A1Q6VE29-F1
#
_cell.length_a   1.000
_cell.length_b   1.000
_cell.length_c   1.000
_cell.angle_alpha   90.00
_cell.angle_beta   90.00
_cell.angle_gamma   90.00
#
_symmetry.space_group_name_H-M   'P 1'
#
loop_
_entity.id
_entity.type
_entity.pdbx_description
1 polymer ?
#
loop_
_entity_poly.entity_id
_entity_poly.type
_entity_poly.pdbx_seq_one_letter_code
_entity_poly.pdbx_strand_id
1 'polypeptide(L)' 'MNDDFTGGELVFPDRDVVIVPKPGLFIGFPSNHKFVHAVPKVLSGKRYSLPVWFTLNPTKAMQV' A
#
# COMPACT_ATOMS: atom_id res chain seq x y z
N MET A 1 -1.55 -1.60 10.08
CA MET A 1 -2.19 -2.39 11.16
C MET A 1 -1.54 -2.15 12.52
N ASN A 2 -0.31 -1.64 12.53
CA ASN A 2 0.48 -1.28 13.71
C ASN A 2 1.34 -0.04 13.38
N ASP A 3 2.11 0.49 14.34
CA ASP A 3 3.03 1.64 14.20
C ASP A 3 4.36 1.51 14.98
N ASP A 4 4.65 0.35 15.57
CA ASP A 4 5.89 0.05 16.27
C ASP A 4 7.05 -0.32 15.31
N PHE A 5 7.29 0.50 14.30
CA PHE A 5 8.36 0.31 13.30
C PHE A 5 8.91 1.64 12.75
N THR A 6 10.09 1.58 12.12
CA THR A 6 10.66 2.73 11.37
C THR A 6 10.98 2.34 9.92
N GLY A 7 10.97 3.32 9.00
CA GLY A 7 10.98 3.07 7.56
C GLY A 7 9.65 2.44 7.10
N GLY A 8 9.64 1.82 5.92
CA GLY A 8 8.45 1.10 5.42
C GLY A 8 7.27 2.01 5.06
N GLU A 9 7.53 3.25 4.68
CA GLU A 9 6.53 4.19 4.18
C GLU A 9 5.87 3.67 2.90
N LEU A 10 4.67 4.13 2.59
CA LEU A 10 4.10 3.96 1.25
C LEU A 10 4.53 5.17 0.41
N VAL A 11 5.32 4.93 -0.64
CA VAL A 11 5.90 5.97 -1.48
C VAL A 11 5.32 5.88 -2.89
N PHE A 12 4.89 7.01 -3.44
CA PHE A 12 4.55 7.18 -4.85
C PHE A 12 5.59 8.10 -5.50
N PRO A 13 6.69 7.56 -6.06
CA PRO A 13 7.84 8.36 -6.47
C PRO A 13 7.50 9.39 -7.55
N ASP A 14 6.65 9.02 -8.52
CA ASP A 14 6.26 9.90 -9.63
C ASP A 14 5.26 11.00 -9.22
N ARG A 15 4.88 11.06 -7.94
CA ARG A 15 3.93 12.03 -7.38
C ARG A 15 4.49 12.86 -6.25
N ASP A 16 5.71 12.59 -5.82
CA ASP A 16 6.29 13.20 -4.62
C ASP A 16 5.38 13.03 -3.38
N VAL A 17 4.79 11.85 -3.23
CA VAL A 17 3.91 11.51 -2.11
C VAL A 17 4.52 10.42 -1.26
N VAL A 18 4.64 10.68 0.03
CA VAL A 18 5.08 9.75 1.06
C VAL A 18 4.01 9.67 2.15
N ILE A 19 3.58 8.47 2.48
CA ILE A 19 2.57 8.22 3.51
C ILE A 19 3.17 7.33 4.60
N VAL A 20 3.25 7.87 5.81
CA VAL A 20 3.64 7.12 7.01
C VAL A 20 2.42 6.30 7.48
N PRO A 21 2.51 4.95 7.52
CA PRO A 21 1.38 4.14 7.93
C PRO A 21 1.03 4.36 9.40
N LYS A 22 -0.27 4.32 9.71
CA LYS A 22 -0.81 4.35 11.08
C LYS A 22 -1.82 3.21 11.27
N PRO A 23 -2.02 2.69 12.50
CA PRO A 23 -3.11 1.78 12.80
C PRO A 23 -4.45 2.36 12.32
N GLY A 24 -5.25 1.55 11.63
CA GLY A 24 -6.55 1.96 11.09
C GLY A 24 -6.51 2.81 9.81
N LEU A 25 -5.35 3.27 9.34
CA LEU A 25 -5.27 4.04 8.09
C LEU A 25 -5.58 3.14 6.87
N PHE A 26 -6.58 3.53 6.09
CA PHE A 26 -6.93 2.92 4.81
C PHE A 26 -6.60 3.89 3.66
N ILE A 27 -5.95 3.37 2.62
CA ILE A 27 -5.59 4.14 1.42
C ILE A 27 -6.11 3.37 0.19
N GLY A 28 -6.93 4.03 -0.63
CA GLY A 28 -7.42 3.50 -1.90
C GLY A 28 -6.89 4.33 -3.06
N PHE A 29 -6.35 3.67 -4.09
CA PHE A 29 -5.88 4.32 -5.32
C PHE A 29 -6.02 3.39 -6.52
N PRO A 30 -6.13 3.91 -7.75
CA PRO A 30 -6.14 3.09 -8.96
C PRO A 30 -4.84 2.30 -9.12
N SER A 31 -4.93 0.97 -9.14
CA SER A 31 -3.76 0.08 -9.29
C SER A 31 -3.33 -0.04 -10.76
N ASN A 32 -2.79 1.03 -11.33
CA ASN A 32 -2.25 1.07 -12.70
C ASN A 32 -0.87 1.74 -12.77
N HIS A 33 -0.24 1.72 -13.95
CA HIS A 33 1.11 2.26 -14.18
C HIS A 33 1.25 3.75 -13.85
N LYS A 34 0.14 4.52 -13.78
CA LYS A 34 0.25 5.90 -13.35
C LYS A 34 0.55 5.96 -11.87
N PHE A 35 0.11 5.01 -11.05
CA PHE A 35 0.27 4.97 -9.58
C PHE A 35 1.31 3.93 -9.14
N VAL A 36 2.50 3.99 -9.76
CA VAL A 36 3.66 3.24 -9.26
C VAL A 36 3.86 3.58 -7.80
N HIS A 37 4.00 2.55 -6.97
CA HIS A 37 4.19 2.70 -5.54
C HIS A 37 5.15 1.64 -5.03
N ALA A 38 5.85 1.97 -3.95
CA ALA A 38 6.82 1.09 -3.32
C ALA A 38 6.71 1.19 -1.80
N VAL A 39 7.22 0.15 -1.14
CA VAL A 39 7.49 0.14 0.30
C VAL A 39 9.00 0.04 0.47
N PRO A 40 9.69 1.12 0.87
CA PRO A 40 11.11 1.07 1.21
C PRO A 40 11.39 0.10 2.36
N LYS A 41 12.66 -0.22 2.58
CA LYS A 41 13.08 -1.14 3.63
C LYS A 41 12.56 -0.69 5.00
N VAL A 42 12.00 -1.64 5.76
CA VAL A 42 11.73 -1.47 7.19
C VAL A 42 13.06 -1.51 7.93
N LEU A 43 13.36 -0.47 8.71
CA LEU A 43 14.64 -0.30 9.39
C LEU A 43 14.64 -0.89 10.80
N SER A 44 13.49 -0.87 11.48
CA SER A 44 13.30 -1.49 12.79
C SER A 44 11.85 -1.95 12.99
N GLY A 45 11.64 -2.90 13.90
CA GLY A 45 10.30 -3.44 14.20
C GLY A 45 9.77 -4.36 13.08
N LYS A 46 8.45 -4.55 13.05
CA LYS A 46 7.75 -5.30 12.00
C LYS A 46 6.60 -4.46 11.48
N ARG A 47 6.40 -4.40 10.16
CA ARG A 47 5.28 -3.67 9.54
C ARG A 47 4.23 -4.65 9.04
N TYR A 48 2.98 -4.49 9.48
CA TYR A 48 1.84 -5.27 9.01
C TYR A 48 0.88 -4.43 8.15
N SER A 49 0.59 -4.93 6.95
CA SER A 49 -0.36 -4.33 5.99
C SER A 49 -1.19 -5.41 5.31
N LEU A 50 -2.41 -5.05 4.88
CA LEU A 50 -3.31 -5.92 4.12
C LEU A 50 -3.61 -5.27 2.77
N PRO A 51 -2.95 -5.69 1.68
CA PRO A 51 -3.32 -5.25 0.34
C PRO A 51 -4.57 -5.98 -0.12
N VAL A 52 -5.48 -5.24 -0.76
CA VAL A 52 -6.70 -5.77 -1.40
C VAL A 52 -6.79 -5.17 -2.78
N TRP A 53 -7.02 -6.02 -3.80
CA TRP A 53 -7.22 -5.58 -5.18
C TRP A 53 -8.67 -5.76 -5.58
N PHE A 54 -9.21 -4.75 -6.27
CA PHE A 54 -10.55 -4.77 -6.84
C PHE A 54 -10.45 -4.74 -8.36
N THR A 55 -11.40 -5.40 -9.03
CA THR A 55 -11.57 -5.34 -10.48
C THR A 55 -13.04 -5.09 -10.80
N LEU A 56 -13.29 -4.22 -11.76
CA LEU A 56 -14.62 -4.05 -12.35
C LEU A 56 -14.84 -5.02 -13.51
N ASN A 57 -13.80 -5.71 -13.98
CA ASN A 57 -13.94 -6.74 -15.00
C ASN A 57 -14.38 -8.05 -14.34
N PRO A 58 -15.63 -8.51 -14.57
CA PRO A 58 -16.15 -9.72 -13.95
C PRO A 58 -15.39 -10.97 -14.39
N THR A 59 -14.77 -10.98 -15.57
CA THR A 59 -13.98 -12.14 -16.04
C THR A 59 -12.64 -12.28 -15.31
N LYS A 60 -12.21 -11.24 -14.60
CA LYS A 60 -10.99 -11.23 -13.77
C LYS A 60 -11.30 -11.23 -12.27
N ALA A 61 -12.58 -11.22 -11.90
CA ALA A 61 -12.98 -11.30 -10.51
C ALA A 61 -12.50 -12.62 -9.91
N MET A 62 -12.10 -12.60 -8.64
CA MET A 62 -11.81 -13.82 -7.90
C MET A 62 -13.08 -14.68 -7.91
N GLN A 63 -12.97 -15.88 -8.46
CA GLN A 63 -14.05 -16.86 -8.42
C GLN A 63 -13.93 -17.62 -7.10
N VAL A 64 -15.04 -17.69 -6.37
CA VAL A 64 -15.19 -18.47 -5.14
C VAL A 64 -15.78 -19.84 -5.43
#